data_AF-A0A8H4EU46-F1
#
_entry.id   AF-A0A8H4EU46-F1
#
_cell.length_a   1.000
_cell.length_b   1.000
_cell.length_c   1.000
_cell.angle_alpha   90.00
_cell.angle_beta   90.00
_cell.angle_gamma   90.00
#
_symmetry.space_group_name_H-M   'P 1'
#
loop_
_entity.id
_entity.type
_entity.pdbx_description
1 polymer ?
#
loop_
_entity_poly.entity_id
_entity_poly.type
_entity_poly.pdbx_seq_one_letter_code
_entity_poly.pdbx_strand_id
1 'polypeptide(L)'
;MSDFSQFVHKLSEPIPQYVLGCLPAITIAGASPANNFTQKLIWILLCLGCPFIGIFYSVNVGGHKQSRCLFWLSSNNFEDNQNGQLSYRPVGLHTMKPSANQDIDMEEYVDRCIAKVSVLERLSSIIPMYYIIVGVLEGISRAAGPIACEDWPYIPLLLSWTIPALWRRISSGNLVVKDPKKEFRDQKIIMDDDPDYKSHKYFTVFLTVFVSIFFPWITVLLAYQTPPIGYFCRSKYITIICSIWSFNNALAYLWHLKGEKKLN
;
A
#
# COMPACT_ATOMS: atom_id res chain seq x y z
N MET A 1 -18.20 30.55 4.67
CA MET A 1 -16.81 30.02 4.61
C MET A 1 -16.10 30.04 5.97
N SER A 2 -16.47 30.92 6.92
CA SER A 2 -15.94 30.94 8.29
C SER A 2 -16.23 29.67 9.10
N ASP A 3 -17.46 29.15 9.00
CA ASP A 3 -17.92 28.01 9.84
C ASP A 3 -17.21 26.70 9.49
N PHE A 4 -16.89 26.48 8.22
CA PHE A 4 -16.16 25.28 7.77
C PHE A 4 -14.72 25.27 8.27
N SER A 5 -14.02 26.41 8.19
CA SER A 5 -12.63 26.52 8.66
C SER A 5 -12.54 26.33 10.18
N GLN A 6 -13.47 26.93 10.94
CA GLN A 6 -13.55 26.73 12.39
C GLN A 6 -13.88 25.29 12.78
N PHE A 7 -14.78 24.64 12.04
CA PHE A 7 -15.12 23.22 12.26
C PHE A 7 -13.92 22.30 12.01
N VAL A 8 -13.20 22.49 10.90
CA VAL A 8 -12.00 21.69 10.58
C VAL A 8 -10.89 21.93 11.61
N HIS A 9 -10.67 23.17 12.03
CA HIS A 9 -9.68 23.49 13.07
C HIS A 9 -10.01 22.81 14.42
N LYS A 10 -11.29 22.70 14.76
CA LYS A 10 -11.73 21.97 15.97
C LYS A 10 -11.51 20.47 15.89
N LEU A 11 -11.53 19.90 14.68
CA LEU A 11 -11.21 18.49 14.42
C LEU A 11 -9.69 18.21 14.38
N SER A 12 -8.87 19.26 14.21
CA SER A 12 -7.43 19.19 13.98
C SER A 12 -6.59 19.41 15.25
N GLU A 13 -7.10 19.08 16.45
CA GLU A 13 -6.28 19.20 17.67
C GLU A 13 -4.91 18.51 17.48
N PRO A 14 -3.78 19.23 17.68
CA PRO A 14 -2.49 18.91 17.07
C PRO A 14 -1.77 17.68 17.65
N ILE A 15 -2.31 17.06 18.70
CA ILE A 15 -1.61 16.06 19.50
C ILE A 15 -2.34 14.70 19.37
N PRO A 16 -1.88 13.75 18.54
CA PRO A 16 -0.72 13.74 17.64
C PRO A 16 -1.05 13.08 16.28
N GLN A 17 -1.40 13.87 15.25
CA GLN A 17 -1.69 13.36 13.90
C GLN A 17 -0.54 12.50 13.32
N TYR A 18 0.70 12.76 13.76
CA TYR A 18 1.87 11.98 13.40
C TYR A 18 1.88 10.57 14.02
N VAL A 19 1.58 10.48 15.31
CA VAL A 19 1.67 9.22 16.07
C VAL A 19 0.43 8.38 15.88
N LEU A 20 -0.75 9.00 15.79
CA LEU A 20 -2.02 8.29 15.61
C LEU A 20 -2.46 8.16 14.15
N GLY A 21 -1.95 9.01 13.25
CA GLY A 21 -2.27 8.98 11.83
C GLY A 21 -1.19 8.34 10.97
N CYS A 22 0.00 8.94 10.98
CA CYS A 22 1.03 8.62 10.00
C CYS A 22 1.70 7.26 10.26
N LEU A 23 2.14 7.01 11.50
CA LEU A 23 2.80 5.75 11.86
C LEU A 23 1.86 4.53 11.69
N PRO A 24 0.59 4.57 12.14
CA PRO A 24 -0.34 3.46 11.93
C PRO A 24 -0.64 3.25 10.44
N ALA A 25 -0.82 4.32 9.65
CA ALA A 25 -1.04 4.19 8.20
C ALA A 25 0.10 3.45 7.50
N ILE A 26 1.34 3.83 7.79
CA ILE A 26 2.54 3.24 7.16
C ILE A 26 2.74 1.80 7.63
N THR A 27 2.60 1.53 8.93
CA THR A 27 2.74 0.17 9.49
C THR A 27 1.66 -0.77 8.98
N ILE A 28 0.45 -0.26 8.74
CA ILE A 28 -0.65 -1.03 8.18
C ILE A 28 -0.44 -1.33 6.70
N ALA A 29 -0.03 -0.34 5.91
CA ALA A 29 0.28 -0.52 4.49
C ALA A 29 1.50 -1.43 4.28
N GLY A 30 2.48 -1.35 5.18
CA GLY A 30 3.69 -2.18 5.22
C GLY A 30 3.58 -3.42 6.11
N ALA A 31 2.38 -3.92 6.40
CA ALA A 31 2.25 -5.12 7.22
C ALA A 31 2.75 -6.35 6.45
N SER A 32 3.73 -7.06 7.05
CA SER A 32 4.33 -8.28 6.51
C SER A 32 4.09 -9.47 7.44
N PRO A 33 3.80 -10.68 6.90
CA PRO A 33 3.65 -11.91 7.67
C PRO A 33 5.01 -12.55 8.03
N ALA A 34 6.14 -11.94 7.66
CA ALA A 34 7.46 -12.44 7.99
C ALA A 34 7.61 -12.64 9.50
N ASN A 35 8.23 -13.73 9.96
CA ASN A 35 8.40 -13.95 11.40
C ASN A 35 9.45 -13.02 12.04
N ASN A 36 10.43 -12.58 11.26
CA ASN A 36 11.56 -11.80 11.76
C ASN A 36 11.22 -10.32 11.82
N PHE A 37 11.44 -9.68 12.98
CA PHE A 37 11.20 -8.25 13.16
C PHE A 37 11.95 -7.38 12.14
N THR A 38 13.22 -7.69 11.88
CA THR A 38 14.03 -6.97 10.89
C THR A 38 13.42 -7.01 9.50
N GLN A 39 12.87 -8.15 9.08
CA GLN A 39 12.21 -8.28 7.77
C GLN A 39 10.91 -7.48 7.70
N LYS A 40 10.12 -7.46 8.79
CA LYS A 40 8.94 -6.61 8.88
C LYS A 40 9.32 -5.13 8.76
N LEU A 41 10.36 -4.70 9.48
CA LEU A 41 10.81 -3.31 9.46
C LEU A 41 11.36 -2.90 8.10
N ILE A 42 12.15 -3.76 7.43
CA ILE A 42 12.59 -3.53 6.05
C ILE A 42 11.39 -3.35 5.12
N TRP A 43 10.37 -4.20 5.23
CA TRP A 43 9.18 -4.10 4.39
C TRP A 43 8.39 -2.80 4.61
N ILE A 44 8.30 -2.34 5.86
CA ILE A 44 7.70 -1.05 6.21
C ILE A 44 8.50 0.10 5.58
N LEU A 45 9.84 0.07 5.68
CA LEU A 45 10.72 1.08 5.08
C LEU A 45 10.64 1.07 3.55
N LEU A 46 10.52 -0.10 2.92
CA LEU A 46 10.30 -0.23 1.49
C LEU A 46 8.97 0.41 1.07
N CYS A 47 7.89 0.17 1.80
CA CYS A 47 6.59 0.80 1.53
C CYS A 47 6.63 2.32 1.76
N LEU A 48 7.41 2.80 2.73
CA LEU A 48 7.61 4.23 2.98
C LEU A 48 8.44 4.90 1.87
N GLY A 49 9.45 4.21 1.34
CA GLY A 49 10.28 4.72 0.25
C GLY A 49 9.64 4.56 -1.14
N CYS A 50 8.71 3.62 -1.28
CA CYS A 50 8.03 3.26 -2.52
C CYS A 50 6.54 2.97 -2.23
N PRO A 51 5.69 4.01 -2.18
CA PRO A 51 4.24 3.89 -1.95
C PRO A 51 3.57 2.82 -2.82
N PHE A 52 4.03 2.68 -4.06
CA PHE A 52 3.48 1.72 -5.02
C PHE A 52 3.46 0.29 -4.47
N ILE A 53 4.50 -0.16 -3.77
CA ILE A 53 4.60 -1.55 -3.28
C ILE A 53 3.46 -1.88 -2.29
N GLY A 54 3.20 -0.97 -1.35
CA GLY A 54 2.15 -1.16 -0.34
C GLY A 54 0.74 -1.14 -0.94
N ILE A 55 0.47 -0.22 -1.86
CA ILE A 55 -0.82 -0.15 -2.57
C ILE A 55 -0.97 -1.34 -3.51
N PHE A 56 0.09 -1.74 -4.21
CA PHE A 56 0.09 -2.89 -5.11
C PHE A 56 -0.31 -4.17 -4.38
N TYR A 57 0.33 -4.46 -3.24
CA TYR A 57 -0.04 -5.60 -2.41
C TYR A 57 -1.49 -5.51 -1.92
N SER A 58 -1.87 -4.35 -1.36
CA SER A 58 -3.18 -4.21 -0.72
C SER A 58 -4.33 -4.26 -1.73
N VAL A 59 -4.22 -3.52 -2.84
CA VAL A 59 -5.31 -3.29 -3.80
C VAL A 59 -5.28 -4.27 -4.97
N ASN A 60 -4.11 -4.51 -5.57
CA ASN A 60 -4.01 -5.33 -6.81
C ASN A 60 -3.89 -6.82 -6.51
N VAL A 61 -3.12 -7.19 -5.49
CA VAL A 61 -2.98 -8.59 -5.05
C VAL A 61 -4.10 -8.95 -4.07
N GLY A 62 -4.50 -8.02 -3.21
CA GLY A 62 -5.45 -8.24 -2.12
C GLY A 62 -6.90 -8.52 -2.51
N GLY A 63 -7.17 -8.95 -3.75
CA GLY A 63 -8.45 -9.43 -4.24
C GLY A 63 -8.98 -10.62 -3.44
N HIS A 64 -8.21 -11.71 -3.46
CA HIS A 64 -8.59 -13.02 -2.96
C HIS A 64 -7.65 -13.47 -1.83
N LYS A 65 -8.16 -14.31 -0.92
CA LYS A 65 -7.38 -14.93 0.17
C LYS A 65 -6.12 -15.61 -0.36
N GLN A 66 -6.29 -16.45 -1.38
CA GLN A 66 -5.21 -17.22 -2.00
C GLN A 66 -4.11 -16.32 -2.54
N SER A 67 -4.43 -15.36 -3.41
CA SER A 67 -3.45 -14.45 -4.01
C SER A 67 -2.63 -13.68 -2.96
N ARG A 68 -3.22 -13.31 -1.81
CA ARG A 68 -2.50 -12.64 -0.72
C ARG A 68 -1.44 -13.53 -0.09
N CYS A 69 -1.74 -14.81 0.15
CA CYS A 69 -0.76 -15.76 0.69
C CYS A 69 0.34 -16.05 -0.32
N LEU A 70 -0.04 -16.32 -1.57
CA LEU A 70 0.88 -16.71 -2.63
C LEU A 70 1.86 -15.60 -3.01
N PHE A 71 1.48 -14.34 -2.85
CA PHE A 71 2.35 -13.20 -3.11
C PHE A 71 3.67 -13.25 -2.33
N TRP A 72 3.66 -13.80 -1.12
CA TRP A 72 4.82 -13.88 -0.24
C TRP A 72 5.82 -14.99 -0.61
N LEU A 73 5.44 -15.90 -1.51
CA LEU A 73 6.28 -16.99 -1.97
C LEU A 73 7.24 -16.54 -3.09
N SER A 74 8.35 -17.28 -3.25
CA SER A 74 9.28 -17.05 -4.37
C SER A 74 8.74 -17.70 -5.64
N SER A 75 9.20 -17.24 -6.82
CA SER A 75 8.91 -17.92 -8.10
C SER A 75 9.25 -19.41 -8.07
N ASN A 76 10.24 -19.82 -7.26
CA ASN A 76 10.66 -21.22 -7.13
C ASN A 76 9.60 -22.16 -6.54
N ASN A 77 8.59 -21.61 -5.84
CA ASN A 77 7.49 -22.38 -5.30
C ASN A 77 6.39 -22.66 -6.33
N PHE A 78 6.54 -22.13 -7.55
CA PHE A 78 5.53 -22.22 -8.60
C PHE A 78 6.07 -22.92 -9.85
N GLU A 79 5.20 -23.73 -10.44
CA GLU A 79 5.44 -24.42 -11.70
C GLU A 79 4.31 -24.10 -12.67
N ASP A 80 4.67 -23.89 -13.92
CA ASP A 80 3.76 -23.86 -15.04
C ASP A 80 3.39 -25.30 -15.39
N ASN A 81 2.10 -25.55 -15.53
CA ASN A 81 1.56 -26.85 -15.94
C ASN A 81 2.16 -27.31 -17.29
N GLN A 82 2.58 -26.37 -18.15
CA GLN A 82 3.09 -26.66 -19.49
C GLN A 82 4.62 -26.65 -19.59
N ASN A 83 5.30 -25.71 -18.93
CA ASN A 83 6.73 -25.42 -19.18
C ASN A 83 7.66 -25.68 -17.98
N GLY A 84 7.17 -26.30 -16.91
CA GLY A 84 7.98 -26.59 -15.72
C GLY A 84 8.19 -25.37 -14.83
N GLN A 85 9.42 -25.06 -14.41
CA GLN A 85 9.65 -24.03 -13.39
C GLN A 85 9.40 -22.60 -13.90
N LEU A 86 8.58 -21.84 -13.16
CA LEU A 86 8.29 -20.44 -13.49
C LEU A 86 9.48 -19.51 -13.21
N SER A 87 9.79 -18.65 -14.18
CA SER A 87 10.89 -17.67 -14.09
C SER A 87 10.48 -16.36 -13.42
N TYR A 88 9.20 -16.16 -13.12
CA TYR A 88 8.63 -14.97 -12.51
C TYR A 88 7.54 -15.34 -11.49
N ARG A 89 7.16 -14.39 -10.63
CA ARG A 89 6.05 -14.59 -9.70
C ARG A 89 4.69 -14.52 -10.42
N PRO A 90 3.84 -15.56 -10.31
CA PRO A 90 2.54 -15.64 -10.99
C PRO A 90 1.42 -14.86 -10.28
N VAL A 91 1.77 -13.86 -9.47
CA VAL A 91 0.82 -13.11 -8.62
C VAL A 91 1.01 -11.62 -8.81
N GLY A 92 -0.09 -10.90 -9.02
CA GLY A 92 -0.10 -9.45 -9.21
C GLY A 92 -0.18 -9.08 -10.70
N LEU A 93 0.94 -8.68 -11.29
CA LEU A 93 0.98 -8.25 -12.69
C LEU A 93 0.88 -9.43 -13.67
N HIS A 94 1.73 -10.44 -13.47
CA HIS A 94 1.73 -11.68 -14.23
C HIS A 94 0.77 -12.69 -13.58
N THR A 95 -0.50 -12.30 -13.40
CA THR A 95 -1.47 -13.14 -12.69
C THR A 95 -1.70 -14.45 -13.43
N MET A 96 -1.65 -15.55 -12.68
CA MET A 96 -2.10 -16.87 -13.11
C MET A 96 -3.08 -17.42 -12.08
N LYS A 97 -3.83 -18.46 -12.46
CA LYS A 97 -4.72 -19.17 -11.55
C LYS A 97 -4.08 -20.48 -11.10
N PRO A 98 -4.29 -20.92 -9.86
CA PRO A 98 -3.88 -22.27 -9.47
C PRO A 98 -4.65 -23.32 -10.27
N SER A 99 -3.98 -24.42 -10.60
CA SER A 99 -4.60 -25.48 -11.39
C SER A 99 -5.69 -26.22 -10.60
N ALA A 100 -6.79 -26.54 -11.27
CA ALA A 100 -7.88 -27.32 -10.67
C ALA A 100 -7.49 -28.78 -10.40
N ASN A 101 -6.47 -29.30 -11.08
CA ASN A 101 -6.02 -30.68 -10.99
C ASN A 101 -4.89 -30.87 -9.97
N GLN A 102 -4.75 -29.95 -9.02
CA GLN A 102 -3.68 -30.00 -8.03
C GLN A 102 -4.08 -30.89 -6.85
N ASP A 103 -3.24 -31.86 -6.50
CA ASP A 103 -3.45 -32.78 -5.36
C ASP A 103 -3.37 -32.10 -3.98
N ILE A 104 -2.94 -30.84 -3.94
CA ILE A 104 -2.73 -30.09 -2.71
C ILE A 104 -4.02 -29.35 -2.35
N ASP A 105 -4.53 -29.58 -1.13
CA ASP A 105 -5.61 -28.77 -0.55
C ASP A 105 -5.11 -27.36 -0.22
N MET A 106 -5.09 -26.50 -1.23
CA MET A 106 -4.66 -25.12 -1.10
C MET A 106 -5.52 -24.31 -0.13
N GLU A 107 -6.80 -24.66 0.04
CA GLU A 107 -7.68 -23.94 0.95
C GLU A 107 -7.22 -24.13 2.40
N GLU A 108 -6.81 -25.34 2.77
CA GLU A 108 -6.28 -25.63 4.10
C GLU A 108 -5.02 -24.81 4.42
N TYR A 109 -4.01 -24.78 3.53
CA TYR A 109 -2.79 -24.02 3.76
C TYR A 109 -3.04 -22.51 3.83
N VAL A 110 -3.96 -22.00 2.99
CA VAL A 110 -4.32 -20.59 2.97
C VAL A 110 -5.06 -20.20 4.25
N ASP A 111 -5.99 -21.01 4.73
CA ASP A 111 -6.70 -20.75 5.98
C ASP A 111 -5.80 -20.89 7.21
N ARG A 112 -4.76 -21.73 7.17
CA ARG A 112 -3.71 -21.74 8.22
C ARG A 112 -2.89 -20.45 8.26
N CYS A 113 -2.69 -19.79 7.11
CA CYS A 113 -1.94 -18.54 7.00
C CYS A 113 -2.77 -17.30 7.36
N ILE A 114 -4.09 -17.36 7.18
CA ILE A 114 -4.99 -16.22 7.28
C ILE A 114 -5.72 -16.21 8.63
N ALA A 115 -5.84 -15.02 9.21
CA ALA A 115 -6.75 -14.76 10.32
C ALA A 115 -7.81 -13.72 9.93
N LYS A 116 -8.99 -13.81 10.55
CA LYS A 116 -9.99 -12.75 10.48
C LYS A 116 -9.47 -11.52 11.23
N VAL A 117 -9.59 -10.37 10.59
CA VAL A 117 -9.21 -9.08 11.17
C VAL A 117 -10.09 -8.79 12.38
N SER A 118 -9.47 -8.54 13.53
CA SER A 118 -10.20 -8.22 14.76
C SER A 118 -10.86 -6.84 14.69
N VAL A 119 -11.85 -6.59 15.55
CA VAL A 119 -12.47 -5.26 15.68
C VAL A 119 -11.42 -4.20 16.00
N LEU A 120 -10.46 -4.54 16.88
CA LEU A 120 -9.36 -3.64 17.25
C LEU A 120 -8.48 -3.28 16.06
N GLU A 121 -8.16 -4.23 15.19
CA GLU A 121 -7.36 -3.96 13.98
C GLU A 121 -8.11 -3.12 12.95
N ARG A 122 -9.44 -3.30 12.83
CA ARG A 122 -10.28 -2.43 12.00
C ARG A 122 -10.27 -1.00 12.54
N LEU A 123 -10.46 -0.83 13.85
CA LEU A 123 -10.37 0.48 14.51
C LEU A 123 -8.99 1.12 14.32
N SER A 124 -7.92 0.33 14.46
CA SER A 124 -6.54 0.75 14.21
C SER A 124 -6.30 1.22 12.78
N SER A 125 -7.11 0.77 11.80
CA SER A 125 -7.07 1.26 10.41
C SER A 125 -7.96 2.48 10.17
N ILE A 126 -9.04 2.64 10.94
CA ILE A 126 -9.99 3.77 10.83
C ILE A 126 -9.38 5.05 11.39
N ILE A 127 -8.73 4.97 12.56
CA ILE A 127 -8.09 6.12 13.22
C ILE A 127 -7.12 6.86 12.26
N PRO A 128 -6.17 6.19 11.60
CA PRO A 128 -5.27 6.89 10.69
C PRO A 128 -5.96 7.39 9.43
N MET A 129 -6.96 6.67 8.92
CA MET A 129 -7.77 7.15 7.80
C MET A 129 -8.50 8.45 8.15
N TYR A 130 -9.08 8.55 9.35
CA TYR A 130 -9.71 9.77 9.84
C TYR A 130 -8.72 10.95 9.86
N TYR A 131 -7.54 10.77 10.45
CA TYR A 131 -6.53 11.83 10.52
C TYR A 131 -6.02 12.27 9.14
N ILE A 132 -5.87 11.32 8.21
CA ILE A 132 -5.52 11.64 6.82
C ILE A 132 -6.63 12.48 6.17
N ILE A 133 -7.90 12.09 6.33
CA ILE A 133 -9.03 12.84 5.75
C ILE A 133 -9.11 14.24 6.34
N VAL A 134 -9.02 14.39 7.67
CA VAL A 134 -9.03 15.69 8.34
C VAL A 134 -7.86 16.56 7.86
N GLY A 135 -6.65 16.00 7.76
CA GLY A 135 -5.49 16.73 7.24
C GLY A 135 -5.63 17.15 5.78
N VAL A 136 -6.32 16.35 4.95
CA VAL A 136 -6.64 16.75 3.56
C VAL A 136 -7.62 17.92 3.53
N LEU A 137 -8.69 17.85 4.33
CA LEU A 137 -9.68 18.94 4.44
C LEU A 137 -9.05 20.23 4.98
N GLU A 138 -8.13 20.10 5.94
CA GLU A 138 -7.38 21.23 6.47
C GLU A 138 -6.43 21.84 5.43
N GLY A 139 -5.71 21.02 4.67
CA GLY A 139 -4.87 21.49 3.56
C GLY A 139 -5.66 22.28 2.53
N ILE A 140 -6.84 21.80 2.14
CA ILE A 140 -7.75 22.49 1.21
C ILE A 140 -8.29 23.78 1.84
N SER A 141 -8.74 23.73 3.10
CA SER A 141 -9.27 24.90 3.82
C SER A 141 -8.23 26.02 3.94
N ARG A 142 -6.97 25.69 4.20
CA ARG A 142 -5.87 26.66 4.29
C ARG A 142 -5.45 27.22 2.93
N ALA A 143 -5.60 26.48 1.85
CA ALA A 143 -5.40 26.99 0.50
C ALA A 143 -6.52 27.96 0.06
N ALA A 144 -7.73 27.80 0.59
CA ALA A 144 -8.91 28.59 0.21
C ALA A 144 -9.31 29.69 1.23
N GLY A 145 -8.76 29.70 2.44
CA GLY A 145 -9.16 30.56 3.55
C GLY A 145 -8.13 31.63 3.95
N PRO A 146 -8.48 32.54 4.89
CA PRO A 146 -7.55 33.56 5.39
C PRO A 146 -6.39 32.92 6.16
N ILE A 147 -5.23 33.53 5.99
CA ILE A 147 -3.88 33.05 6.33
C ILE A 147 -3.76 32.76 7.83
N ALA A 148 -3.73 31.48 8.22
CA ALA A 148 -3.30 31.03 9.54
C ALA A 148 -1.98 30.26 9.40
N CYS A 149 -0.90 30.82 9.97
CA CYS A 149 0.48 30.40 9.73
C CYS A 149 1.02 29.31 10.67
N GLU A 150 0.20 28.67 11.51
CA GLU A 150 0.77 28.00 12.70
C GLU A 150 1.05 26.49 12.63
N ASP A 151 0.56 25.68 11.67
CA ASP A 151 0.86 24.22 11.70
C ASP A 151 1.22 23.55 10.36
N TRP A 152 1.71 22.30 10.44
CA TRP A 152 2.14 21.40 9.35
C TRP A 152 1.05 20.38 8.91
N PRO A 153 0.09 20.75 8.05
CA PRO A 153 -0.96 19.83 7.56
C PRO A 153 -0.49 18.92 6.40
N TYR A 154 0.76 19.01 5.94
CA TYR A 154 1.18 18.37 4.69
C TYR A 154 1.55 16.89 4.84
N ILE A 155 1.90 16.41 6.03
CA ILE A 155 2.29 15.00 6.20
C ILE A 155 1.08 14.07 6.06
N PRO A 156 -0.09 14.33 6.69
CA PRO A 156 -1.30 13.56 6.43
C PRO A 156 -1.69 13.57 4.94
N LEU A 157 -1.61 14.73 4.29
CA LEU A 157 -1.91 14.86 2.86
C LEU A 157 -0.86 14.14 1.98
N LEU A 158 0.41 14.09 2.39
CA LEU A 158 1.46 13.30 1.72
C LEU A 158 1.22 11.78 1.86
N LEU A 159 0.62 11.33 2.98
CA LEU A 159 0.31 9.92 3.24
C LEU A 159 -1.08 9.47 2.79
N SER A 160 -1.84 10.37 2.17
CA SER A 160 -3.16 10.09 1.57
C SER A 160 -3.17 8.91 0.59
N TRP A 161 -2.06 8.59 -0.05
CA TRP A 161 -1.91 7.41 -0.89
C TRP A 161 -2.16 6.09 -0.13
N THR A 162 -2.09 6.08 1.20
CA THR A 162 -2.37 4.90 2.04
C THR A 162 -3.87 4.62 2.20
N ILE A 163 -4.76 5.57 1.87
CA ILE A 163 -6.22 5.42 2.02
C ILE A 163 -6.75 4.16 1.33
N PRO A 164 -6.42 3.85 0.05
CA PRO A 164 -6.90 2.64 -0.61
C PRO A 164 -6.46 1.37 0.10
N ALA A 165 -5.22 1.34 0.64
CA ALA A 165 -4.71 0.20 1.39
C ALA A 165 -5.46 0.02 2.73
N LEU A 166 -5.68 1.11 3.46
CA LEU A 166 -6.45 1.13 4.71
C LEU A 166 -7.90 0.69 4.47
N TRP A 167 -8.55 1.24 3.45
CA TRP A 167 -9.92 0.89 3.08
C TRP A 167 -10.06 -0.59 2.72
N ARG A 168 -9.10 -1.10 1.94
CA ARG A 168 -9.09 -2.51 1.56
C ARG A 168 -8.88 -3.42 2.76
N ARG A 169 -8.10 -3.00 3.75
CA ARG A 169 -7.92 -3.74 5.01
C ARG A 169 -9.19 -3.77 5.86
N ILE A 170 -9.92 -2.66 5.94
CA ILE A 170 -11.19 -2.57 6.66
C ILE A 170 -12.26 -3.46 6.00
N SER A 171 -12.39 -3.38 4.68
CA SER A 171 -13.44 -4.09 3.91
C SER A 171 -13.16 -5.58 3.73
N SER A 172 -11.90 -5.99 3.57
CA SER A 172 -11.57 -7.38 3.23
C SER A 172 -11.73 -8.37 4.38
N GLY A 173 -11.66 -7.90 5.63
CA GLY A 173 -11.89 -8.72 6.82
C GLY A 173 -10.89 -9.86 7.11
N ASN A 174 -9.88 -10.08 6.25
CA ASN A 174 -8.89 -11.16 6.37
C ASN A 174 -7.45 -10.60 6.28
N LEU A 175 -6.52 -11.16 7.05
CA LEU A 175 -5.10 -10.77 7.07
C LEU A 175 -4.20 -12.02 7.06
N VAL A 176 -3.08 -11.94 6.37
CA VAL A 176 -2.04 -12.99 6.45
C VAL A 176 -1.23 -12.75 7.71
N VAL A 177 -1.35 -13.65 8.69
CA VAL A 177 -0.68 -13.53 10.00
C VAL A 177 0.54 -14.43 10.09
N LYS A 178 0.42 -15.67 9.59
CA LYS A 178 1.54 -16.61 9.58
C LYS A 178 2.31 -16.52 8.27
N ASP A 179 3.61 -16.75 8.37
CA ASP A 179 4.55 -16.68 7.25
C ASP A 179 4.29 -17.81 6.24
N PRO A 180 3.80 -17.48 5.02
CA PRO A 180 3.50 -18.50 4.02
C PRO A 180 4.74 -19.29 3.60
N LYS A 181 5.96 -18.72 3.70
CA LYS A 181 7.19 -19.42 3.34
C LYS A 181 7.48 -20.63 4.24
N LYS A 182 6.93 -20.66 5.45
CA LYS A 182 7.05 -21.80 6.36
C LYS A 182 5.95 -22.82 6.13
N GLU A 183 4.72 -22.36 5.93
CA GLU A 183 3.56 -23.24 5.71
C GLU A 183 3.64 -23.98 4.37
N PHE A 184 4.21 -23.35 3.32
CA PHE A 184 4.35 -23.92 1.98
C PHE A 184 5.77 -24.42 1.65
N ARG A 185 6.62 -24.68 2.65
CA ARG A 185 8.06 -24.96 2.44
C ARG A 185 8.32 -26.12 1.47
N ASP A 186 7.53 -27.17 1.56
CA ASP A 186 7.73 -28.42 0.81
C ASP A 186 6.71 -28.61 -0.32
N GLN A 187 5.95 -27.57 -0.64
CA GLN A 187 4.87 -27.62 -1.63
C GLN A 187 5.24 -26.84 -2.89
N LYS A 188 4.95 -27.44 -4.05
CA LYS A 188 4.99 -26.78 -5.35
C LYS A 188 3.59 -26.53 -5.84
N ILE A 189 3.36 -25.32 -6.33
CA ILE A 189 2.04 -24.86 -6.75
C ILE A 189 2.01 -24.78 -8.26
N ILE A 190 1.13 -25.59 -8.86
CA ILE A 190 0.93 -25.62 -10.30
C ILE A 190 -0.02 -24.47 -10.67
N MET A 191 0.42 -23.63 -11.61
CA MET A 191 -0.32 -22.48 -12.10
C MET A 191 -0.70 -22.68 -13.57
N ASP A 192 -1.92 -22.29 -13.90
CA ASP A 192 -2.48 -22.23 -15.25
C ASP A 192 -2.65 -20.76 -15.68
N ASP A 193 -2.40 -20.48 -16.96
CA ASP A 193 -2.55 -19.13 -17.51
C ASP A 193 -4.02 -18.69 -17.48
N ASP A 194 -4.24 -17.41 -17.17
CA ASP A 194 -5.56 -16.81 -17.03
C ASP A 194 -5.68 -15.57 -17.92
N PRO A 195 -5.87 -15.76 -19.23
CA PRO A 195 -5.79 -14.67 -20.21
C PRO A 195 -6.88 -13.60 -19.98
N ASP A 196 -8.05 -14.00 -19.49
CA ASP A 196 -9.19 -13.11 -19.28
C ASP A 196 -8.93 -12.05 -18.20
N TYR A 197 -8.19 -12.40 -17.16
CA TYR A 197 -7.85 -11.47 -16.07
C TYR A 197 -6.60 -10.65 -16.34
N LYS A 198 -5.77 -11.06 -17.29
CA LYS A 198 -4.45 -10.49 -17.55
C LYS A 198 -4.53 -9.02 -17.94
N SER A 199 -5.36 -8.68 -18.92
CA SER A 199 -5.54 -7.29 -19.40
C SER A 199 -6.05 -6.36 -18.30
N HIS A 200 -7.07 -6.80 -17.54
CA HIS A 200 -7.60 -6.03 -16.42
C HIS A 200 -6.54 -5.78 -15.34
N LYS A 201 -5.71 -6.79 -15.02
CA LYS A 201 -4.61 -6.61 -14.06
C LYS A 201 -3.54 -5.64 -14.55
N TYR A 202 -3.15 -5.69 -15.81
CA TYR A 202 -2.22 -4.70 -16.37
C TYR A 202 -2.76 -3.28 -16.18
N PHE A 203 -4.04 -3.06 -16.49
CA PHE A 203 -4.67 -1.75 -16.31
C PHE A 203 -4.71 -1.30 -14.85
N THR A 204 -5.15 -2.15 -13.91
CA THR A 204 -5.24 -1.76 -12.49
C THR A 204 -3.88 -1.50 -11.87
N VAL A 205 -2.87 -2.29 -12.24
CA VAL A 205 -1.50 -2.09 -11.76
C VAL A 205 -0.91 -0.81 -12.33
N PHE A 206 -1.08 -0.56 -13.63
CA PHE A 206 -0.66 0.68 -14.26
C PHE A 206 -1.30 1.91 -13.61
N LEU A 207 -2.62 1.88 -13.37
CA LEU A 207 -3.34 2.93 -12.67
C LEU A 207 -2.78 3.15 -11.26
N THR A 208 -2.44 2.06 -10.56
CA THR A 208 -1.87 2.14 -9.21
C THR A 208 -0.50 2.81 -9.21
N VAL A 209 0.37 2.50 -10.17
CA VAL A 209 1.66 3.17 -10.35
C VAL A 209 1.46 4.65 -10.66
N PHE A 210 0.56 4.96 -11.59
CA PHE A 210 0.24 6.32 -11.98
C PHE A 210 -0.20 7.15 -10.76
N VAL A 211 -1.18 6.66 -9.99
CA VAL A 211 -1.63 7.33 -8.76
C VAL A 211 -0.49 7.46 -7.75
N SER A 212 0.32 6.42 -7.55
CA SER A 212 1.45 6.46 -6.60
C SER A 212 2.51 7.48 -6.97
N ILE A 213 2.73 7.73 -8.27
CA ILE A 213 3.68 8.72 -8.78
C ILE A 213 3.09 10.12 -8.67
N PHE A 214 1.89 10.36 -9.21
CA PHE A 214 1.35 11.70 -9.41
C PHE A 214 0.60 12.26 -8.20
N PHE A 215 -0.09 11.44 -7.42
CA PHE A 215 -0.91 11.92 -6.29
C PHE A 215 -0.11 12.67 -5.22
N PRO A 216 1.09 12.20 -4.81
CA PRO A 216 1.91 12.93 -3.84
C PRO A 216 2.29 14.35 -4.29
N TRP A 217 2.41 14.62 -5.59
CA TRP A 217 2.75 15.95 -6.12
C TRP A 217 1.66 16.99 -5.91
N ILE A 218 0.41 16.58 -5.71
CA ILE A 218 -0.67 17.49 -5.31
C ILE A 218 -0.30 18.19 -3.99
N THR A 219 0.37 17.48 -3.08
CA THR A 219 0.91 18.03 -1.83
C THR A 219 1.91 19.16 -2.07
N VAL A 220 2.77 19.01 -3.07
CA VAL A 220 3.78 20.03 -3.42
C VAL A 220 3.09 21.29 -3.92
N LEU A 221 2.09 21.14 -4.79
CA LEU A 221 1.32 22.28 -5.33
C LEU A 221 0.59 23.03 -4.20
N LEU A 222 -0.07 22.28 -3.30
CA LEU A 222 -0.75 22.88 -2.15
C LEU A 222 0.26 23.59 -1.24
N ALA A 223 1.37 22.94 -0.88
CA ALA A 223 2.42 23.50 -0.02
C ALA A 223 3.12 24.72 -0.62
N TYR A 224 3.17 24.83 -1.95
CA TYR A 224 3.68 26.01 -2.64
C TYR A 224 2.74 27.22 -2.49
N GLN A 225 1.43 26.98 -2.54
CA GLN A 225 0.40 28.02 -2.47
C GLN A 225 0.06 28.44 -1.04
N THR A 226 0.50 27.67 -0.03
CA THR A 226 0.14 27.94 1.36
C THR A 226 1.11 28.94 2.01
N PRO A 227 0.59 29.99 2.67
CA PRO A 227 1.43 30.95 3.36
C PRO A 227 2.11 30.37 4.62
N PRO A 228 3.25 30.94 5.06
CA PRO A 228 3.95 32.08 4.46
C PRO A 228 4.76 31.68 3.22
N ILE A 229 4.47 32.34 2.08
CA ILE A 229 5.05 32.09 0.76
C ILE A 229 6.60 32.27 0.75
N GLY A 230 7.14 32.99 1.75
CA GLY A 230 8.57 33.26 1.91
C GLY A 230 9.43 32.08 2.42
N TYR A 231 8.84 31.05 3.02
CA TYR A 231 9.59 29.88 3.50
C TYR A 231 9.45 28.68 2.55
N PHE A 232 10.02 28.83 1.34
CA PHE A 232 10.15 27.78 0.32
C PHE A 232 10.76 26.45 0.82
N CYS A 233 11.30 26.40 2.05
CA CYS A 233 11.84 25.19 2.66
C CYS A 233 10.82 24.04 2.73
N ARG A 234 9.52 24.33 2.94
CA ARG A 234 8.48 23.29 3.07
C ARG A 234 8.20 22.59 1.74
N SER A 235 7.91 23.36 0.69
CA SER A 235 7.69 22.81 -0.65
C SER A 235 8.96 22.15 -1.19
N LYS A 236 10.15 22.72 -0.97
CA LYS A 236 11.43 22.09 -1.35
C LYS A 236 11.62 20.71 -0.70
N TYR A 237 11.34 20.56 0.59
CA TYR A 237 11.44 19.28 1.29
C TYR A 237 10.46 18.24 0.73
N ILE A 238 9.20 18.62 0.53
CA ILE A 238 8.17 17.72 -0.02
C ILE A 238 8.50 17.35 -1.46
N THR A 239 9.03 18.28 -2.27
CA THR A 239 9.50 18.01 -3.63
C THR A 239 10.60 16.96 -3.67
N ILE A 240 11.56 17.00 -2.74
CA ILE A 240 12.61 15.98 -2.63
C ILE A 240 11.98 14.61 -2.36
N ILE A 241 11.06 14.52 -1.38
CA ILE A 241 10.38 13.25 -1.07
C ILE A 241 9.60 12.73 -2.28
N CYS A 242 8.79 13.58 -2.92
CA CYS A 242 7.99 13.20 -4.10
C CYS A 242 8.87 12.77 -5.27
N SER A 243 10.04 13.39 -5.45
CA SER A 243 11.00 12.99 -6.48
C SER A 243 11.56 11.58 -6.20
N ILE A 244 11.96 11.31 -4.95
CA ILE A 244 12.45 9.99 -4.52
C ILE A 244 11.35 8.94 -4.73
N TRP A 245 10.12 9.22 -4.29
CA TRP A 245 8.99 8.31 -4.46
C TRP A 245 8.65 8.07 -5.93
N SER A 246 8.64 9.10 -6.77
CA SER A 246 8.37 8.96 -8.20
C SER A 246 9.40 8.05 -8.87
N PHE A 247 10.69 8.26 -8.57
CA PHE A 247 11.77 7.42 -9.08
C PHE A 247 11.63 5.97 -8.60
N ASN A 248 11.42 5.75 -7.30
CA ASN A 248 11.29 4.41 -6.72
C ASN A 248 10.06 3.67 -7.23
N ASN A 249 8.92 4.35 -7.37
CA ASN A 249 7.68 3.76 -7.91
C ASN A 249 7.86 3.35 -9.37
N ALA A 250 8.49 4.20 -10.19
CA ALA A 250 8.79 3.88 -11.59
C ALA A 250 9.76 2.70 -11.69
N LEU A 251 10.81 2.68 -10.88
CA LEU A 251 11.76 1.58 -10.83
C LEU A 251 11.04 0.28 -10.43
N ALA A 252 10.30 0.28 -9.33
CA ALA A 252 9.55 -0.89 -8.86
C ALA A 252 8.58 -1.41 -9.93
N TYR A 253 7.88 -0.54 -10.65
CA TYR A 253 7.03 -0.98 -11.76
C TYR A 253 7.81 -1.69 -12.87
N LEU A 254 8.99 -1.18 -13.25
CA LEU A 254 9.86 -1.83 -14.23
C LEU A 254 10.35 -3.21 -13.75
N TRP A 255 10.62 -3.37 -12.45
CA TRP A 255 10.96 -4.66 -11.86
C TRP A 255 9.79 -5.64 -11.94
N HIS A 256 8.58 -5.21 -11.59
CA HIS A 256 7.37 -6.03 -11.75
C HIS A 256 7.13 -6.44 -13.21
N LEU A 257 7.34 -5.53 -14.18
CA LEU A 257 7.25 -5.85 -15.60
C LEU A 257 8.25 -6.93 -16.03
N LYS A 258 9.50 -6.85 -15.55
CA LYS A 258 10.55 -7.85 -15.84
C LYS A 258 10.28 -9.23 -15.23
N GLY A 259 9.36 -9.35 -14.28
CA GLY A 259 9.03 -10.62 -13.63
C GLY A 259 9.93 -10.93 -12.44
N GLU A 260 9.57 -10.37 -11.28
CA GLU A 260 10.33 -10.54 -10.05
C GLU A 260 10.32 -11.99 -9.54
N LYS A 261 11.50 -12.49 -9.12
CA LYS A 261 11.69 -13.86 -8.60
C LYS A 261 11.54 -13.97 -7.07
N LYS A 262 11.91 -12.91 -6.35
CA LYS A 262 11.92 -12.84 -4.88
C LYS A 262 11.44 -11.47 -4.40
N LEU A 263 10.80 -11.45 -3.23
CA LEU A 263 10.62 -10.25 -2.41
C LEU A 263 11.95 -9.97 -1.71
N ASN A 264 12.78 -9.12 -2.32
CA ASN A 264 13.97 -8.57 -1.68
C ASN A 264 13.76 -7.08 -1.49
#